data_AF-A0A7T6Z1L8-F1
#
_entry.id   AF-A0A7T6Z1L8-F1
#
_cell.length_a   1.000
_cell.length_b   1.000
_cell.length_c   1.000
_cell.angle_alpha   90.00
_cell.angle_beta   90.00
_cell.angle_gamma   90.00
#
_symmetry.space_group_name_H-M   'P 1'
#
loop_
_entity.id
_entity.type
_entity.pdbx_description
1 polymer ?
#
loop_
_entity_poly.entity_id
_entity_poly.type
_entity_poly.pdbx_seq_one_letter_code
_entity_poly.pdbx_strand_id
1 'polypeptide(L)'
;MDRSFPTRQPAYCQQLIDTFGADSLRLTRTHAKFILLDNDDWHLVIRTSMNLNENARVENFEISDDPDMHAFMMQLVDEVWDQGDWDESNFEDLSMGKERINKRTDNRKVYKDEFPGDLELDQPGL
;
A
#
# COMPACT_ATOMS: atom_id res chain seq x y z
N MET A 1 -3.23 -2.87 6.27
CA MET A 1 -2.85 -1.69 5.46
C MET A 1 -2.65 -0.46 6.34
N ASP A 2 -1.88 0.54 5.88
CA ASP A 2 -1.75 1.83 6.58
C ASP A 2 -3.05 2.66 6.48
N ARG A 3 -3.38 3.44 7.53
CA ARG A 3 -4.63 4.22 7.63
C ARG A 3 -4.81 5.29 6.56
N SER A 4 -3.74 5.75 5.90
CA SER A 4 -3.83 6.72 4.80
C SER A 4 -4.17 6.09 3.45
N PHE A 5 -4.17 4.75 3.35
CA PHE A 5 -4.41 4.02 2.10
C PHE A 5 -5.72 4.44 1.39
N PRO A 6 -6.88 4.50 2.06
CA PRO A 6 -8.13 4.85 1.40
C PRO A 6 -8.12 6.26 0.80
N THR A 7 -7.48 7.22 1.49
CA THR A 7 -7.36 8.59 0.98
C THR A 7 -6.35 8.71 -0.15
N ARG A 8 -5.26 7.93 -0.11
CA ARG A 8 -4.19 7.98 -1.11
C ARG A 8 -4.56 7.29 -2.42
N GLN A 9 -5.31 6.19 -2.34
CA GLN A 9 -5.65 5.32 -3.46
C GLN A 9 -7.14 4.91 -3.40
N PRO A 10 -8.08 5.86 -3.47
CA PRO A 10 -9.51 5.59 -3.23
C PRO A 10 -10.11 4.61 -4.24
N ALA A 11 -9.75 4.72 -5.52
CA ALA A 11 -10.25 3.81 -6.56
C ALA A 11 -9.75 2.37 -6.33
N TYR A 12 -8.50 2.21 -5.93
CA TYR A 12 -7.94 0.88 -5.67
C TYR A 12 -8.51 0.28 -4.38
N CYS A 13 -8.69 1.10 -3.34
CA CYS A 13 -9.39 0.68 -2.12
C CYS A 13 -10.80 0.17 -2.42
N GLN A 14 -11.57 0.88 -3.25
CA GLN A 14 -12.90 0.43 -3.66
C GLN A 14 -12.85 -0.87 -4.44
N GLN A 15 -11.91 -1.01 -5.38
CA GLN A 15 -11.75 -2.25 -6.15
C GLN A 15 -11.45 -3.46 -5.24
N LEU A 16 -10.64 -3.29 -4.20
CA LEU A 16 -10.37 -4.36 -3.23
C LEU A 16 -11.65 -4.78 -2.49
N ILE A 17 -12.45 -3.81 -2.06
CA ILE A 17 -13.75 -4.05 -1.40
C ILE A 17 -14.71 -4.76 -2.35
N ASP A 18 -14.83 -4.30 -3.60
CA ASP A 18 -15.73 -4.91 -4.60
C ASP A 18 -15.31 -6.34 -4.95
N THR A 19 -14.01 -6.64 -4.92
CA THR A 19 -13.46 -7.95 -5.30
C THR A 19 -13.47 -8.96 -4.15
N PHE A 20 -13.12 -8.52 -2.94
CA PHE A 20 -12.84 -9.40 -1.80
C PHE A 20 -13.75 -9.15 -0.59
N GLY A 21 -14.65 -8.17 -0.66
CA GLY A 21 -15.52 -7.75 0.44
C GLY A 21 -14.84 -6.76 1.39
N ALA A 22 -15.64 -6.00 2.14
CA ALA A 22 -15.14 -5.01 3.09
C ALA A 22 -14.27 -5.64 4.20
N ASP A 23 -14.60 -6.87 4.60
CA ASP A 23 -13.87 -7.62 5.63
C ASP A 23 -12.45 -8.06 5.23
N SER A 24 -12.11 -7.97 3.94
CA SER A 24 -10.77 -8.28 3.43
C SER A 24 -9.71 -7.25 3.83
N LEU A 25 -10.11 -6.11 4.40
CA LEU A 25 -9.22 -4.99 4.65
C LEU A 25 -9.27 -4.50 6.10
N ARG A 26 -8.09 -4.44 6.73
CA ARG A 26 -7.87 -3.78 8.03
C ARG A 26 -6.88 -2.63 7.90
N LEU A 27 -7.16 -1.52 8.59
CA LEU A 27 -6.30 -0.34 8.66
C LEU A 27 -5.58 -0.28 10.01
N THR A 28 -4.28 -0.56 10.02
CA THR A 28 -3.46 -0.67 11.24
C THR A 28 -2.28 0.30 11.20
N ARG A 29 -1.73 0.63 12.37
CA ARG A 29 -0.53 1.48 12.52
C ARG A 29 0.73 0.60 12.55
N THR A 30 0.95 -0.17 11.49
CA THR A 30 2.15 -1.00 11.35
C THR A 30 3.11 -0.42 10.31
N HIS A 31 4.41 -0.53 10.57
CA HIS A 31 5.45 -0.26 9.58
C HIS A 31 5.96 -1.56 8.92
N ALA A 32 5.47 -2.73 9.34
CA ALA A 32 5.84 -4.00 8.71
C ALA A 32 5.24 -4.07 7.29
N LYS A 33 6.00 -4.63 6.34
CA LYS A 33 5.52 -4.97 5.01
C LYS A 33 5.89 -6.41 4.73
N PHE A 34 4.86 -7.22 4.53
CA PHE A 34 5.03 -8.63 4.28
C PHE A 34 3.83 -9.16 3.47
N ILE A 35 4.03 -10.31 2.86
CA ILE A 35 3.02 -11.09 2.17
C ILE A 35 3.10 -12.50 2.74
N LEU A 36 1.94 -13.08 3.05
CA LEU A 36 1.80 -14.48 3.40
C LEU A 36 1.07 -15.17 2.25
N LEU A 37 1.61 -16.29 1.76
CA LEU A 37 0.97 -17.13 0.76
C LEU A 37 0.90 -18.54 1.32
N ASP A 38 -0.31 -19.09 1.32
CA ASP A 38 -0.61 -20.36 1.97
C ASP A 38 -1.41 -21.24 1.01
N ASN A 39 -1.01 -22.50 0.90
CA ASN A 39 -1.79 -23.58 0.31
C ASN A 39 -1.37 -24.94 0.92
N ASP A 40 -1.90 -26.04 0.40
CA ASP A 40 -1.61 -27.38 0.92
C ASP A 40 -0.14 -27.81 0.84
N ASP A 41 0.66 -27.17 -0.03
CA ASP A 41 2.04 -27.55 -0.34
C ASP A 41 3.10 -26.53 0.13
N TRP A 42 2.74 -25.25 0.26
CA TRP A 42 3.66 -24.13 0.50
C TRP A 42 3.14 -23.15 1.55
N HIS A 43 4.03 -22.68 2.41
CA HIS A 43 3.77 -21.70 3.45
C HIS A 43 4.81 -20.57 3.36
N LEU A 44 4.60 -19.68 2.39
CA LEU A 44 5.57 -18.66 2.05
C LEU A 44 5.36 -17.39 2.87
N VAL A 45 6.47 -16.88 3.39
CA VAL A 45 6.56 -15.56 4.01
C VAL A 45 7.51 -14.71 3.19
N ILE A 46 7.00 -13.60 2.66
CA ILE A 46 7.80 -12.59 1.97
C ILE A 46 7.87 -11.37 2.87
N ARG A 47 9.07 -10.97 3.29
CA ARG A 47 9.28 -9.75 4.10
C ARG A 47 10.12 -8.76 3.32
N THR A 48 9.80 -7.48 3.47
CA THR A 48 10.54 -6.43 2.77
C THR A 48 10.60 -5.13 3.55
N SER A 49 11.67 -4.37 3.33
CA SER A 49 11.76 -2.97 3.77
C SER A 49 10.88 -2.05 2.92
N MET A 50 10.52 -2.48 1.71
CA MET A 50 9.79 -1.72 0.72
C MET A 50 8.31 -1.61 1.08
N ASN A 51 7.69 -0.46 0.78
CA ASN A 51 6.24 -0.44 0.67
C ASN A 51 5.78 -1.29 -0.52
N LEU A 52 4.57 -1.85 -0.47
CA LEU A 52 4.00 -2.64 -1.57
C LEU A 52 3.49 -1.74 -2.72
N ASN A 53 4.32 -0.83 -3.20
CA ASN A 53 4.11 0.01 -4.38
C ASN A 53 5.30 -0.11 -5.32
N GLU A 54 5.31 0.54 -6.48
CA GLU A 54 6.53 0.60 -7.29
C GLU A 54 7.59 1.47 -6.59
N ASN A 55 8.80 0.95 -6.37
CA ASN A 55 9.91 1.66 -5.75
C ASN A 55 11.23 1.20 -6.38
N ALA A 56 11.92 2.12 -7.08
CA ALA A 56 13.20 1.84 -7.75
C ALA A 56 14.43 1.94 -6.83
N ARG A 57 14.21 2.03 -5.50
CA ARG A 57 15.30 2.07 -4.53
C ARG A 57 15.83 0.68 -4.25
N VAL A 58 17.05 0.63 -3.73
CA VAL A 58 17.61 -0.60 -3.16
C VAL A 58 16.83 -0.91 -1.87
N GLU A 59 16.30 -2.13 -1.80
CA GLU A 59 15.44 -2.61 -0.73
C GLU A 59 15.82 -4.04 -0.37
N ASN A 60 15.55 -4.43 0.87
CA ASN A 60 15.75 -5.78 1.34
C ASN A 60 14.51 -6.62 1.05
N PHE A 61 14.73 -7.82 0.54
CA PHE A 61 13.69 -8.84 0.37
C PHE A 61 14.17 -10.15 0.98
N GLU A 62 13.27 -10.79 1.69
CA GLU A 62 13.43 -12.14 2.19
C GLU A 62 12.21 -12.94 1.75
N ILE A 63 12.46 -14.15 1.27
CA ILE A 63 11.44 -15.13 0.91
C ILE A 63 11.80 -16.42 1.64
N SER A 64 10.92 -16.89 2.51
CA SER A 64 11.09 -18.14 3.25
C SER A 64 9.87 -19.04 3.05
N ASP A 65 10.10 -20.31 2.73
CA ASP A 65 9.10 -21.38 2.82
C ASP A 65 9.33 -22.10 4.15
N ASP A 66 8.72 -21.56 5.21
CA ASP A 66 8.92 -22.01 6.59
C ASP A 66 7.56 -21.96 7.32
N PRO A 67 6.95 -23.13 7.60
CA PRO A 67 5.66 -23.22 8.27
C PRO A 67 5.63 -22.55 9.65
N ASP A 68 6.73 -22.59 10.41
CA ASP A 68 6.78 -22.02 11.75
C ASP A 68 6.80 -20.48 11.68
N MET A 69 7.58 -19.94 10.75
CA MET A 69 7.58 -18.50 10.48
C MET A 69 6.23 -18.04 9.93
N HIS A 70 5.61 -18.80 9.03
CA HIS A 70 4.29 -18.50 8.50
C HIS A 70 3.24 -18.47 9.62
N ALA A 71 3.21 -19.50 10.46
CA ALA A 71 2.28 -19.58 11.60
C ALA A 71 2.48 -18.41 12.58
N PHE A 72 3.72 -18.04 12.87
CA PHE A 72 4.01 -16.86 13.70
C PHE A 72 3.47 -15.56 13.07
N MET A 73 3.69 -15.36 11.78
CA MET A 73 3.22 -14.16 11.08
C MET A 73 1.69 -14.14 10.94
N MET A 74 1.04 -15.29 10.79
CA MET A 74 -0.41 -15.42 10.80
C MET A 74 -1.01 -15.01 12.14
N GLN A 75 -0.39 -15.37 13.28
CA GLN A 75 -0.85 -14.91 14.60
C GLN A 75 -0.86 -13.37 14.70
N LEU A 76 0.16 -12.70 14.14
CA LEU A 76 0.17 -11.23 14.08
C LEU A 76 -0.98 -10.68 13.23
N VAL A 77 -1.35 -11.36 12.13
CA VAL A 77 -2.49 -10.99 11.29
C VAL A 77 -3.80 -11.19 12.05
N ASP A 78 -3.97 -12.32 12.73
CA ASP A 78 -5.15 -12.64 13.53
C ASP A 78 -5.35 -11.61 14.64
N GLU A 79 -4.28 -11.22 15.36
CA GLU A 79 -4.34 -10.16 16.37
C GLU A 79 -4.78 -8.80 15.79
N VAL A 80 -4.40 -8.49 14.55
CA VAL A 80 -4.85 -7.25 13.88
C VAL A 80 -6.33 -7.35 13.50
N TRP A 81 -6.84 -8.54 13.19
CA TRP A 81 -8.24 -8.77 12.86
C TRP A 81 -9.14 -8.81 14.11
N ASP A 82 -8.64 -9.34 15.21
CA ASP A 82 -9.34 -9.45 16.50
C ASP A 82 -9.43 -8.11 17.24
N GLN A 83 -8.57 -7.14 16.92
CA GLN A 83 -8.70 -5.77 17.41
C GLN A 83 -10.00 -5.15 16.86
N GLY A 84 -11.04 -5.17 17.69
CA GLY A 84 -12.44 -4.80 17.38
C GLY A 84 -12.73 -3.34 17.04
N ASP A 85 -11.74 -2.58 16.56
CA ASP A 85 -11.90 -1.21 16.05
C ASP A 85 -12.22 -1.18 14.54
N TRP A 86 -12.59 -2.33 13.95
CA TRP A 86 -13.00 -2.36 12.55
C TRP A 86 -14.42 -1.83 12.40
N ASP A 87 -14.50 -0.70 11.71
CA ASP A 87 -15.75 -0.01 11.40
C ASP A 87 -15.79 0.23 9.89
N GLU A 88 -16.75 -0.43 9.22
CA GLU A 88 -16.98 -0.35 7.78
C GLU A 88 -17.35 1.07 7.32
N SER A 89 -17.90 1.90 8.21
CA SER A 89 -18.24 3.29 7.91
C SER A 89 -17.02 4.15 7.57
N ASN A 90 -15.81 3.70 7.94
CA ASN A 90 -14.55 4.32 7.51
C ASN A 90 -14.36 4.30 5.98
N PHE A 91 -15.12 3.48 5.24
CA PHE A 91 -15.06 3.37 3.79
C PHE A 91 -16.25 4.03 3.07
N GLU A 92 -17.34 4.36 3.76
CA GLU A 92 -18.56 4.95 3.17
C GLU A 92 -18.30 6.35 2.56
N ASP A 93 -17.41 7.14 3.16
CA ASP A 93 -17.04 8.50 2.71
C ASP A 93 -16.05 8.50 1.52
N LEU A 94 -15.56 7.34 1.07
CA LEU A 94 -14.61 7.27 -0.06
C LEU A 94 -15.25 7.57 -1.41
N SER A 95 -16.57 7.39 -1.51
CA SER A 95 -17.37 7.82 -2.66
C SER A 95 -17.38 9.35 -2.83
N MET A 96 -17.31 10.10 -1.72
CA MET A 96 -17.27 11.57 -1.63
C MET A 96 -15.86 12.15 -1.79
N GLY A 97 -14.81 11.33 -1.70
CA GLY A 97 -13.41 11.72 -1.91
C GLY A 97 -13.11 12.34 -3.28
N LYS A 98 -13.99 12.14 -4.27
CA LYS A 98 -13.92 12.79 -5.59
C LYS A 98 -13.98 14.33 -5.50
N GLU A 99 -14.70 14.90 -4.54
CA GLU A 99 -14.81 16.36 -4.37
C GLU A 99 -13.60 16.96 -3.63
N ARG A 100 -13.02 16.25 -2.66
CA ARG A 100 -11.88 16.76 -1.86
C ARG A 100 -10.55 16.71 -2.61
N ILE A 101 -10.36 15.73 -3.50
CA ILE A 101 -9.15 15.62 -4.34
C ILE A 101 -9.09 16.78 -5.35
N ASN A 102 -10.23 17.16 -5.94
CA ASN A 102 -10.29 18.26 -6.91
C ASN A 102 -9.86 19.63 -6.33
N LYS A 103 -10.01 19.85 -5.01
CA LYS A 103 -9.55 21.10 -4.36
C LYS A 103 -8.04 21.13 -4.07
N ARG A 104 -7.35 19.98 -4.06
CA ARG A 104 -5.88 19.94 -3.85
C ARG A 104 -5.08 20.00 -5.16
N THR A 105 -5.68 19.63 -6.29
CA THR A 105 -5.04 19.71 -7.62
C THR A 105 -4.87 21.14 -8.13
N ASP A 106 -5.60 22.11 -7.56
CA ASP A 106 -5.49 23.53 -7.94
C ASP A 106 -4.18 24.17 -7.45
N ASN A 107 -3.70 23.79 -6.25
CA ASN A 107 -2.45 24.35 -5.70
C ASN A 107 -1.16 23.72 -6.27
N ARG A 108 -1.25 22.70 -7.14
CA ARG A 108 -0.06 22.06 -7.74
C ARG A 108 0.39 22.71 -9.06
N LYS A 109 -0.33 23.74 -9.53
CA LYS A 109 0.06 24.52 -10.72
C LYS A 109 1.17 25.55 -10.46
N VAL A 110 1.57 25.81 -9.21
CA VAL A 110 2.50 26.90 -8.89
C VAL A 110 4.00 26.54 -9.11
N TYR A 111 4.35 25.25 -9.29
CA TYR A 111 5.77 24.84 -9.41
C TYR A 111 6.25 24.53 -10.84
N LYS A 112 5.47 24.84 -11.89
CA LYS A 112 5.89 24.62 -13.29
C LYS A 112 6.49 25.84 -13.99
N ASP A 113 6.41 27.03 -13.41
CA ASP A 113 6.76 28.28 -14.11
C ASP A 113 8.14 28.88 -13.72
N GLU A 114 8.96 28.20 -12.90
CA GLU A 114 10.24 28.76 -12.38
C GLU A 114 11.53 28.05 -12.82
N PHE A 115 11.50 27.17 -13.83
CA PHE A 115 12.75 26.63 -14.42
C PHE A 115 12.87 26.99 -15.90
N PRO A 116 13.53 28.11 -16.25
CA PRO A 116 13.96 28.37 -17.62
C PRO A 116 15.30 27.66 -17.87
N GLY A 117 15.39 26.88 -18.94
CA GLY A 117 16.67 26.42 -19.48
C GLY A 117 16.65 25.00 -19.98
N ASP A 118 16.59 24.86 -21.30
CA ASP A 118 16.92 23.65 -22.03
C ASP A 118 18.33 23.16 -21.64
N LEU A 119 18.42 21.98 -21.04
CA LEU A 119 19.68 21.26 -20.87
C LEU A 119 19.74 20.19 -21.95
N GLU A 120 20.51 20.47 -23.02
CA GLU A 120 20.97 19.47 -23.97
C GLU A 120 21.70 18.35 -23.21
N LEU A 121 21.20 17.12 -23.35
CA LEU A 121 21.85 15.93 -22.81
C LEU A 121 22.99 15.53 -23.75
N ASP A 122 24.21 15.91 -23.39
CA ASP A 122 25.45 15.36 -23.96
C ASP A 122 25.54 13.86 -23.60
N GLN A 123 25.54 13.00 -24.63
CA GLN A 123 25.67 11.55 -24.47
C GLN A 123 27.17 11.21 -24.36
N PRO A 124 27.67 10.64 -23.25
CA PRO A 124 29.05 10.18 -23.21
C PRO A 124 29.19 8.93 -24.08
N GLY A 125 30.08 9.01 -25.07
CA GLY A 125 30.43 7.91 -25.94
C GLY A 125 31.10 6.75 -25.19
N LEU A 126 30.73 5.54 -25.60
CA LEU A 126 31.53 4.32 -25.60
C LEU A 126 31.06 3.45 -26.78
#